data_AF-A0A7V5VYN7-F1
#
_entry.id   AF-A0A7V5VYN7-F1
#
_cell.length_a   1.000
_cell.length_b   1.000
_cell.length_c   1.000
_cell.angle_alpha   90.00
_cell.angle_beta   90.00
_cell.angle_gamma   90.00
#
_symmetry.space_group_name_H-M   'P 1'
#
loop_
_entity.id
_entity.type
_entity.pdbx_description
1 polymer ?
#
loop_
_entity_poly.entity_id
_entity_poly.type
_entity_poly.pdbx_seq_one_letter_code
_entity_poly.pdbx_strand_id
1 'polypeptide(L)'
;MDFLDSLYIIVSILYILMGVYLISINPKKAVNKIFFLLSLGLAIWAMSDAFTYYASTKDAAFIWHKIGSIGWTFAPAFFLHFFILLSEKKLRYLGGGN
;
A
#
# COMPACT_ATOMS: atom_id res chain seq x y z
N MET A 1 -0.66 3.59 -25.55
CA MET A 1 -1.24 3.31 -24.22
C MET A 1 -0.16 2.95 -23.20
N ASP A 2 1.11 2.99 -23.60
CA ASP A 2 2.26 2.41 -22.87
C ASP A 2 2.82 3.30 -21.74
N PHE A 3 2.52 4.61 -21.79
CA PHE A 3 2.99 5.56 -20.78
C PHE A 3 2.32 5.35 -19.41
N LEU A 4 1.02 5.04 -19.41
CA LEU A 4 0.26 4.79 -18.19
C LEU A 4 0.75 3.52 -17.48
N ASP A 5 0.95 2.43 -18.22
CA ASP A 5 1.43 1.16 -17.66
C ASP A 5 2.83 1.30 -17.06
N SER A 6 3.71 2.04 -17.74
CA SER A 6 5.05 2.36 -17.26
C SER A 6 5.00 3.14 -15.93
N LEU A 7 4.06 4.10 -15.81
CA LEU A 7 3.86 4.86 -14.59
C LEU A 7 3.37 3.97 -13.44
N TYR A 8 2.41 3.07 -13.69
CA TYR A 8 1.92 2.13 -12.68
C TYR A 8 3.01 1.20 -12.16
N ILE A 9 3.90 0.72 -13.04
CA ILE A 9 5.05 -0.10 -12.65
C ILE A 9 5.99 0.72 -11.75
N ILE A 10 6.34 1.95 -12.12
CA ILE A 10 7.21 2.83 -11.31
C ILE A 10 6.58 3.09 -9.93
N VAL A 11 5.29 3.41 -9.90
CA VAL A 11 4.54 3.64 -8.67
C VAL A 11 4.52 2.39 -7.78
N SER A 12 4.37 1.20 -8.35
CA SER A 12 4.42 -0.06 -7.60
C SER A 12 5.79 -0.27 -6.93
N ILE A 13 6.88 0.04 -7.64
CA ILE A 13 8.25 -0.07 -7.14
C ILE A 13 8.48 0.94 -6.02
N LEU A 14 8.02 2.18 -6.18
CA LEU A 14 8.11 3.21 -5.14
C LEU A 14 7.37 2.79 -3.88
N TYR A 15 6.18 2.21 -3.98
CA TYR A 15 5.44 1.72 -2.82
C TYR A 15 6.19 0.60 -2.08
N ILE A 16 6.79 -0.35 -2.82
CA ILE A 16 7.59 -1.42 -2.22
C ILE A 16 8.82 -0.84 -1.52
N LEU A 17 9.58 0.04 -2.19
CA LEU A 17 10.77 0.68 -1.62
C LEU A 17 10.44 1.46 -0.35
N MET A 18 9.33 2.20 -0.36
CA MET A 18 8.88 3.00 0.77
C MET A 18 8.45 2.12 1.95
N GLY A 19 7.74 1.02 1.68
CA GLY A 19 7.38 0.02 2.69
C GLY A 19 8.59 -0.68 3.31
N VAL A 20 9.56 -1.07 2.48
CA VAL A 20 10.82 -1.70 2.92
C VAL A 20 11.66 -0.72 3.73
N TYR A 21 11.78 0.53 3.29
CA TYR A 21 12.52 1.59 4.00
C TYR A 21 11.95 1.82 5.41
N LEU A 22 10.62 1.85 5.54
CA LEU A 22 9.95 2.03 6.83
C LEU A 22 10.12 0.83 7.76
N ILE A 23 10.14 -0.41 7.26
CA ILE A 23 10.53 -1.57 8.08
C ILE A 23 11.97 -1.44 8.54
N SER A 24 12.89 -1.06 7.65
CA SER A 24 14.33 -0.97 7.95
C SER A 24 14.66 0.05 9.04
N ILE A 25 13.90 1.14 9.15
CA ILE A 25 14.11 2.15 10.21
C ILE A 25 13.72 1.63 11.60
N ASN A 26 12.63 0.87 11.74
CA ASN A 26 12.14 0.45 13.05
C ASN A 26 11.21 -0.79 12.96
N PRO A 27 11.76 -2.00 12.75
CA PRO A 27 10.97 -3.20 12.44
C PRO A 27 10.11 -3.70 13.61
N LYS A 28 10.41 -3.27 14.84
CA LYS A 28 9.68 -3.64 16.06
C LYS A 28 8.38 -2.86 16.26
N LYS A 29 8.17 -1.74 15.55
CA LYS A 29 6.95 -0.93 15.71
C LYS A 29 5.81 -1.53 14.89
N ALA A 30 4.67 -1.81 15.55
CA ALA A 30 3.45 -2.28 14.89
C ALA A 30 3.02 -1.35 13.73
N VAL A 31 3.22 -0.04 13.88
CA VAL A 31 3.03 0.98 12.83
C VAL A 31 3.74 0.59 11.52
N ASN A 32 5.00 0.15 11.61
CA ASN A 32 5.84 -0.10 10.44
C ASN A 32 5.44 -1.39 9.74
N LYS A 33 4.95 -2.40 10.48
CA LYS A 33 4.38 -3.62 9.91
C LYS A 33 3.08 -3.35 9.15
N ILE A 34 2.21 -2.51 9.70
CA ILE A 34 0.93 -2.14 9.07
C ILE A 34 1.17 -1.29 7.83
N PHE A 35 2.13 -0.38 7.88
CA PHE A 35 2.55 0.39 6.72
C PHE A 35 3.10 -0.51 5.60
N PHE A 36 3.87 -1.54 5.94
CA PHE A 36 4.34 -2.50 4.94
C PHE A 36 3.22 -3.32 4.30
N LEU A 37 2.24 -3.78 5.09
CA LEU A 37 1.05 -4.47 4.56
C LEU A 37 0.24 -3.56 3.62
N LEU A 38 0.12 -2.28 3.97
CA LEU A 38 -0.47 -1.25 3.10
C LEU A 38 0.31 -1.11 1.78
N SER A 39 1.63 -0.95 1.85
CA SER A 39 2.50 -0.86 0.67
C SER A 39 2.39 -2.10 -0.23
N LEU A 40 2.29 -3.29 0.37
CA LEU A 40 2.12 -4.55 -0.36
C LEU A 40 0.75 -4.61 -1.07
N GLY A 41 -0.32 -4.18 -0.40
CA GLY A 41 -1.65 -4.08 -0.99
C GLY A 41 -1.72 -3.10 -2.16
N LEU A 42 -1.07 -1.95 -2.04
CA LEU A 42 -0.97 -0.95 -3.11
C LEU A 42 -0.12 -1.44 -4.29
N ALA A 43 0.96 -2.19 -4.02
CA ALA A 43 1.77 -2.81 -5.05
C ALA A 43 0.97 -3.88 -5.83
N ILE A 44 0.21 -4.72 -5.12
CA ILE A 44 -0.68 -5.72 -5.74
C ILE A 44 -1.75 -5.04 -6.59
N TRP A 45 -2.31 -3.90 -6.13
CA TRP A 45 -3.26 -3.11 -6.91
C TRP A 45 -2.65 -2.56 -8.21
N ALA A 46 -1.51 -1.87 -8.12
CA ALA A 46 -0.83 -1.31 -9.29
C ALA A 46 -0.39 -2.38 -10.30
N MET A 47 0.08 -3.54 -9.80
CA MET A 47 0.41 -4.68 -10.64
C MET A 47 -0.84 -5.23 -11.34
N SER A 48 -1.94 -5.40 -10.61
CA SER A 48 -3.19 -5.89 -11.17
C SER A 48 -3.74 -4.98 -12.27
N ASP A 49 -3.63 -3.67 -12.12
CA ASP A 49 -4.03 -2.71 -13.16
C ASP A 49 -3.16 -2.86 -14.41
N ALA A 50 -1.82 -2.93 -14.26
CA ALA A 50 -0.93 -3.17 -15.40
C ALA A 50 -1.26 -4.48 -16.14
N PHE A 51 -1.49 -5.58 -15.42
CA PHE A 51 -1.88 -6.85 -16.01
C PHE A 51 -3.27 -6.83 -16.66
N THR A 52 -4.18 -5.97 -16.20
CA THR A 52 -5.49 -5.76 -16.82
C THR A 52 -5.36 -5.13 -18.21
N TYR A 53 -4.41 -4.21 -18.39
CA TYR A 53 -4.12 -3.60 -19.70
C TYR A 53 -3.45 -4.56 -20.69
N TYR A 54 -2.60 -5.47 -20.21
CA TYR A 54 -1.97 -6.51 -21.04
C TYR A 54 -2.89 -7.70 -21.36
N ALA A 55 -4.00 -7.86 -20.64
CA ALA A 55 -4.90 -9.00 -20.81
C ALA A 55 -5.60 -8.98 -22.17
N SER A 56 -5.38 -10.01 -22.98
CA SER A 56 -5.98 -10.15 -24.32
C SER A 56 -7.45 -10.60 -24.28
N THR A 57 -7.98 -10.95 -23.10
CA THR A 57 -9.32 -11.51 -22.93
C THR A 57 -10.02 -10.84 -21.74
N LYS A 58 -11.32 -10.54 -21.91
CA LYS A 58 -12.14 -9.87 -20.88
C LYS A 58 -12.16 -10.63 -19.54
N ASP A 59 -12.17 -11.96 -19.59
CA ASP A 59 -12.20 -12.78 -18.37
C ASP A 59 -10.91 -12.64 -17.56
N ALA A 60 -9.76 -12.62 -18.24
CA ALA A 60 -8.47 -12.39 -17.59
C ALA A 60 -8.40 -10.98 -16.98
N ALA A 61 -8.86 -9.95 -17.71
CA ALA A 61 -8.96 -8.59 -17.21
C ALA A 61 -9.84 -8.50 -15.94
N PHE A 62 -10.98 -9.19 -15.91
CA PHE A 62 -11.87 -9.21 -14.74
C PHE A 62 -11.24 -9.89 -13.52
N ILE A 63 -10.44 -10.95 -13.72
CA ILE A 63 -9.73 -11.63 -12.63
C ILE A 63 -8.68 -10.69 -12.03
N TRP A 64 -7.86 -10.04 -12.87
CA TRP A 64 -6.87 -9.07 -12.40
C TRP A 64 -7.53 -7.89 -11.69
N HIS A 65 -8.63 -7.37 -12.23
CA HIS A 65 -9.38 -6.31 -11.58
C HIS A 65 -9.93 -6.70 -10.20
N LYS A 66 -10.41 -7.94 -10.01
CA LYS A 66 -10.83 -8.45 -8.68
C LYS A 66 -9.67 -8.53 -7.70
N ILE A 67 -8.49 -8.97 -8.16
CA ILE A 67 -7.28 -9.04 -7.33
C ILE A 67 -6.85 -7.63 -6.91
N GLY A 68 -6.87 -6.67 -7.83
CA GLY A 68 -6.59 -5.27 -7.54
C GLY A 68 -7.63 -4.65 -6.59
N SER A 69 -8.90 -5.02 -6.73
CA SER A 69 -10.01 -4.50 -5.91
C SER A 69 -9.76 -4.67 -4.40
N ILE A 70 -9.08 -5.75 -4.01
CA ILE A 70 -8.69 -6.02 -2.63
C ILE A 70 -7.71 -4.95 -2.12
N GLY A 71 -6.70 -4.60 -2.92
CA GLY A 71 -5.68 -3.63 -2.56
C GLY A 71 -6.24 -2.24 -2.25
N TRP A 72 -7.08 -1.67 -3.11
CA TRP A 72 -7.65 -0.34 -2.88
C TRP A 72 -8.73 -0.32 -1.78
N THR A 73 -9.42 -1.43 -1.53
CA THR A 73 -10.45 -1.53 -0.46
C THR A 73 -9.82 -1.54 0.93
N PHE A 74 -8.71 -2.27 1.11
CA PHE A 74 -8.01 -2.34 2.39
C PHE A 74 -7.08 -1.14 2.65
N ALA A 75 -6.66 -0.42 1.60
CA ALA A 75 -5.81 0.76 1.73
C ALA A 75 -6.33 1.81 2.73
N PRO A 76 -7.58 2.32 2.63
CA PRO A 76 -8.08 3.32 3.57
C PRO A 76 -8.15 2.82 5.02
N ALA A 77 -8.45 1.53 5.23
CA ALA A 77 -8.47 0.94 6.57
C ALA A 77 -7.07 0.93 7.21
N PHE A 78 -6.04 0.56 6.44
CA PHE A 78 -4.66 0.61 6.93
C PHE A 78 -4.15 2.04 7.12
N PHE A 79 -4.52 2.99 6.24
CA PHE A 79 -4.23 4.41 6.43
C PHE A 79 -4.84 4.95 7.72
N LEU A 80 -6.11 4.65 7.97
CA LEU A 80 -6.78 5.08 9.20
C LEU A 80 -6.08 4.52 10.44
N HIS A 81 -5.77 3.22 10.43
CA HIS A 81 -5.06 2.59 11.53
C HIS A 81 -3.65 3.21 11.72
N PHE A 82 -2.95 3.51 10.64
CA PHE A 82 -1.65 4.20 10.68
C PHE A 82 -1.76 5.60 11.33
N PHE A 83 -2.74 6.41 10.93
CA PHE A 83 -2.95 7.76 11.49
C PHE A 83 -3.36 7.73 12.96
N ILE A 84 -4.22 6.79 13.37
CA ILE A 84 -4.60 6.60 14.78
C ILE A 84 -3.36 6.27 15.61
N LEU A 85 -2.55 5.30 15.16
CA LEU A 85 -1.35 4.86 15.88
C LEU A 85 -0.25 5.94 15.93
N LEU A 86 -0.22 6.85 14.95
CA LEU A 86 0.63 8.04 14.95
C LEU A 86 0.13 9.11 15.93
N SER A 87 -1.18 9.34 15.97
CA SER A 87 -1.84 10.33 16.84
C SER A 87 -1.73 9.95 18.32
N GLU A 88 -1.97 8.69 18.68
CA GLU A 88 -1.85 8.21 20.07
C GLU A 88 -0.44 8.39 20.62
N LYS A 89 0.59 8.21 19.80
CA LYS A 89 1.98 8.47 20.20
C LYS A 89 2.19 9.95 20.52
N LYS A 90 1.68 10.85 19.70
CA LYS A 90 1.81 12.30 19.93
C LYS A 90 1.09 12.73 21.20
N LEU A 91 -0.11 12.20 21.47
CA LEU A 91 -0.88 12.49 22.68
C LEU A 91 -0.20 11.96 23.96
N ARG A 92 0.38 10.75 23.94
CA ARG A 92 1.18 10.25 25.08
C ARG A 92 2.44 11.08 25.35
N TYR A 93 3.07 11.66 24.33
CA TYR A 93 4.21 12.57 24.51
C TYR A 93 3.81 13.91 25.15
N LEU A 94 2.58 14.38 24.93
CA LEU A 94 2.08 15.64 25.49
C LEU A 94 1.44 15.47 26.88
N GLY A 95 0.89 14.30 27.18
CA GLY A 95 0.27 14.00 28.48
C GLY A 95 1.18 13.25 29.48
N GLY A 96 2.43 12.95 29.11
CA GLY A 96 3.38 12.18 29.91
C GLY A 96 4.43 13.00 30.66
N GLY A 97 4.19 14.30 30.86
CA GLY A 97 4.93 15.13 31.80
C GLY A 97 4.16 15.26 33.11
N ASN A 98 4.07 14.18 33.87
CA ASN A 98 3.69 14.17 35.28
C ASN A 98 4.53 13.12 35.99
#